data_AF-A0A7X8CYD6-F1
#
_entry.id   AF-A0A7X8CYD6-F1
#
_cell.length_a   1.000
_cell.length_b   1.000
_cell.length_c   1.000
_cell.angle_alpha   90.00
_cell.angle_beta   90.00
_cell.angle_gamma   90.00
#
_symmetry.space_group_name_H-M   'P 1'
#
loop_
_entity.id
_entity.type
_entity.pdbx_description
1 polymer ?
#
loop_
_entity_poly.entity_id
_entity_poly.type
_entity_poly.pdbx_seq_one_letter_code
_entity_poly.pdbx_strand_id
1 'polypeptide(L)'
;MAEGLTEAALEERKNLLRRFRELLQKQREKFQRYLEVLDHQKTDIEAGDVDSLVAHVELEQGIVGEIFAFQKVIDPLEDLYRAAYPSASEDDIPALKATLEDLKTEVVQRNTENRKLLKQRMEMLRHEIMSVNNPYAKKKSVYADAGDAGLVDIKG
;
A
#
# COMPACT_ATOMS: atom_id res chain seq x y z
N MET A 1 3.04 37.15 38.55
CA MET A 1 4.48 37.32 38.28
C MET A 1 4.78 36.43 37.09
N ALA A 2 5.05 37.03 35.93
CA ALA A 2 5.36 36.27 34.72
C ALA A 2 6.83 35.86 34.81
N GLU A 3 7.08 34.62 35.21
CA GLU A 3 8.39 33.99 35.06
C GLU A 3 8.71 33.96 33.57
N GLY A 4 9.64 34.81 33.16
CA GLY A 4 10.22 34.77 31.82
C GLY A 4 10.82 33.38 31.63
N LEU A 5 10.33 32.65 30.63
CA LEU A 5 10.92 31.40 30.20
C LEU A 5 12.44 31.60 30.05
N THR A 6 13.22 30.82 30.79
CA THR A 6 14.68 30.82 30.64
C THR A 6 15.02 30.55 29.18
N GLU A 7 16.06 31.22 28.67
CA GLU A 7 16.48 31.12 27.26
C GLU A 7 16.67 29.66 26.83
N ALA A 8 17.15 28.81 27.74
CA ALA A 8 17.26 27.36 27.56
C ALA A 8 15.91 26.65 27.32
N ALA A 9 14.86 27.00 28.06
CA ALA A 9 13.53 26.41 27.88
C ALA A 9 12.90 26.83 26.54
N LEU A 10 13.15 28.07 26.10
CA LEU A 10 12.73 28.54 24.78
C LEU A 10 13.46 27.83 23.64
N GLU A 11 14.76 27.55 23.78
CA GLU A 11 15.52 26.76 22.81
C GLU A 11 15.07 25.31 22.74
N GLU A 12 14.84 24.67 23.90
CA GLU A 12 14.33 23.30 23.96
C GLU A 12 12.98 23.16 23.26
N ARG A 13 12.06 24.11 23.50
CA ARG A 13 10.78 24.19 22.80
C ARG A 13 10.97 24.28 21.29
N LYS A 14 11.79 25.21 20.81
CA LYS A 14 12.05 25.39 19.37
C LYS A 14 12.62 24.11 18.74
N ASN A 15 13.51 23.42 19.43
CA ASN A 15 14.12 22.19 18.94
C ASN A 15 13.11 21.03 18.84
N LEU A 16 12.27 20.85 19.86
CA LEU A 16 11.19 19.86 19.84
C LEU A 16 10.22 20.11 18.68
N LEU A 17 9.84 21.37 18.48
CA LEU A 17 8.95 21.78 17.40
C LEU A 17 9.53 21.55 16.03
N ARG A 18 10.82 21.89 15.85
CA ARG A 18 11.52 21.64 14.58
C ARG A 18 11.50 20.14 14.26
N ARG A 19 11.84 19.31 15.24
CA ARG A 19 11.84 17.85 15.08
C ARG A 19 10.43 17.30 14.80
N PHE A 20 9.41 17.80 15.49
CA PHE A 20 8.03 17.40 15.27
C PHE A 20 7.56 17.74 13.85
N ARG A 21 7.87 18.96 13.39
CA ARG A 21 7.59 19.41 12.01
C ARG A 21 8.30 18.55 10.97
N GLU A 22 9.58 18.25 11.18
CA GLU A 22 10.36 17.38 10.29
C GLU A 22 9.74 15.97 10.18
N LEU A 23 9.22 15.43 11.29
CA LEU A 23 8.55 14.12 11.28
C LEU A 23 7.22 14.16 10.54
N LEU A 24 6.39 15.18 10.75
CA LEU A 24 5.12 15.35 10.02
C LEU A 24 5.37 15.51 8.51
N GLN A 25 6.41 16.25 8.13
CA GLN A 25 6.77 16.42 6.72
C GLN A 25 7.21 15.09 6.09
N LYS A 26 8.07 14.31 6.78
CA LYS A 26 8.45 12.97 6.32
C LYS A 26 7.26 12.04 6.20
N GLN A 27 6.33 12.08 7.15
CA GLN A 27 5.10 11.30 7.07
C GLN A 27 4.27 11.68 5.83
N ARG A 28 4.19 12.97 5.52
CA ARG A 28 3.49 13.49 4.33
C ARG A 28 4.11 12.95 3.04
N GLU A 29 5.43 12.99 2.93
CA GLU A 29 6.17 12.44 1.78
C GLU A 29 5.91 10.94 1.60
N LYS A 30 5.76 10.18 2.70
CA LYS A 30 5.40 8.75 2.63
C LYS A 30 3.98 8.53 2.14
N PHE A 31 3.02 9.33 2.57
CA PHE A 31 1.65 9.26 2.03
C PHE A 31 1.61 9.60 0.54
N GLN A 32 2.34 10.63 0.10
CA GLN A 32 2.44 10.97 -1.33
C GLN A 32 3.02 9.82 -2.15
N ARG A 33 4.13 9.23 -1.69
CA ARG A 33 4.71 8.05 -2.34
C ARG A 33 3.75 6.86 -2.36
N TYR A 34 2.94 6.69 -1.31
CA TYR A 34 1.93 5.62 -1.31
C TYR A 34 0.87 5.88 -2.39
N LEU A 35 0.40 7.12 -2.53
CA LEU A 35 -0.56 7.48 -3.59
C LEU A 35 -0.01 7.18 -4.99
N GLU A 36 1.28 7.46 -5.24
CA GLU A 36 1.94 7.11 -6.51
C GLU A 36 1.96 5.59 -6.76
N VAL A 37 2.27 4.79 -5.73
CA VAL A 37 2.22 3.32 -5.84
C VAL A 37 0.80 2.84 -6.13
N LEU A 38 -0.21 3.42 -5.50
CA LEU A 38 -1.61 3.08 -5.77
C LEU A 38 -2.03 3.43 -7.20
N ASP A 39 -1.55 4.54 -7.76
CA ASP A 39 -1.83 4.92 -9.15
C ASP A 39 -1.18 3.94 -10.14
N HIS A 40 0.06 3.51 -9.88
CA HIS A 40 0.72 2.48 -10.69
C HIS A 40 0.07 1.10 -10.53
N GLN A 41 -0.32 0.72 -9.32
CA GLN A 41 -1.05 -0.52 -9.11
C GLN A 41 -2.35 -0.54 -9.91
N LYS A 42 -3.07 0.59 -9.98
CA LYS A 42 -4.27 0.70 -10.80
C LYS A 42 -3.99 0.41 -12.28
N THR A 43 -2.93 1.01 -12.84
CA THR A 43 -2.55 0.76 -14.25
C THR A 43 -2.17 -0.69 -14.49
N ASP A 44 -1.52 -1.34 -13.53
CA ASP A 44 -1.06 -2.72 -13.68
C ASP A 44 -2.21 -3.72 -13.54
N ILE A 45 -3.20 -3.44 -12.69
CA ILE A 45 -4.47 -4.19 -12.63
C ILE A 45 -5.21 -4.07 -13.97
N GLU A 46 -5.19 -2.89 -14.59
CA GLU A 46 -5.79 -2.68 -15.91
C GLU A 46 -5.00 -3.40 -17.01
N ALA A 47 -3.66 -3.48 -16.92
CA ALA A 47 -2.84 -4.24 -17.85
C ALA A 47 -2.95 -5.77 -17.65
N GLY A 48 -3.33 -6.22 -16.45
CA GLY A 48 -3.36 -7.65 -16.10
C GLY A 48 -1.98 -8.23 -15.77
N ASP A 49 -1.01 -7.39 -15.41
CA ASP A 49 0.34 -7.81 -15.06
C ASP A 49 0.41 -8.30 -13.61
N VAL A 50 0.39 -9.63 -13.44
CA VAL A 50 0.38 -10.28 -12.14
C VAL A 50 1.73 -10.17 -11.43
N ASP A 51 2.84 -10.14 -12.17
CA ASP A 51 4.18 -10.11 -11.59
C ASP A 51 4.44 -8.73 -10.97
N SER A 52 4.05 -7.66 -11.68
CA SER A 52 4.11 -6.29 -11.16
C SER A 52 3.20 -6.08 -9.94
N LEU A 53 2.02 -6.72 -9.91
CA LEU A 53 1.10 -6.69 -8.78
C LEU A 53 1.70 -7.24 -7.48
N VAL A 54 2.53 -8.29 -7.54
CA VAL A 54 3.21 -8.84 -6.35
C VAL A 54 4.23 -7.84 -5.81
N ALA A 55 5.01 -7.21 -6.67
CA ALA A 55 5.99 -6.19 -6.27
C ALA A 55 5.32 -4.98 -5.59
N HIS A 56 4.13 -4.56 -6.06
CA HIS A 56 3.37 -3.49 -5.41
C HIS A 56 2.98 -3.85 -3.98
N VAL A 57 2.57 -5.09 -3.70
CA VAL A 57 2.18 -5.50 -2.34
C VAL A 57 3.35 -5.36 -1.36
N GLU A 58 4.56 -5.74 -1.77
CA GLU A 58 5.75 -5.61 -0.92
C GLU A 58 6.09 -4.13 -0.64
N LEU A 59 6.00 -3.28 -1.68
CA LEU A 59 6.21 -1.83 -1.54
C LEU A 59 5.17 -1.19 -0.62
N GLU A 60 3.89 -1.54 -0.77
CA GLU A 60 2.82 -1.05 0.09
C GLU A 60 3.05 -1.43 1.56
N GLN A 61 3.43 -2.68 1.84
CA GLN A 61 3.72 -3.13 3.20
C GLN A 61 4.87 -2.34 3.82
N GLY A 62 5.94 -2.08 3.06
CA GLY A 62 7.06 -1.25 3.51
C GLY A 62 6.63 0.18 3.85
N ILE A 63 5.88 0.82 2.95
CA ILE A 63 5.43 2.21 3.13
C ILE A 63 4.47 2.32 4.34
N VAL A 64 3.52 1.39 4.48
CA VAL A 64 2.58 1.36 5.62
C VAL A 64 3.33 1.14 6.94
N GLY A 65 4.33 0.25 6.96
CA GLY A 65 5.18 0.03 8.13
C GLY A 65 5.93 1.29 8.56
N GLU A 66 6.48 2.04 7.62
CA GLU A 66 7.16 3.31 7.88
C GLU A 66 6.18 4.38 8.39
N ILE A 67 5.01 4.54 7.76
CA ILE A 67 3.97 5.48 8.22
C ILE A 67 3.59 5.18 9.67
N PHE A 68 3.42 3.90 10.01
CA PHE A 68 3.10 3.47 11.37
C PHE A 68 4.24 3.74 12.37
N ALA A 69 5.50 3.55 11.94
CA ALA A 69 6.66 3.88 12.76
C ALA A 69 6.74 5.40 13.06
N PHE A 70 6.41 6.24 12.08
CA PHE A 70 6.31 7.69 12.30
C PHE A 70 5.18 8.03 13.27
N GLN A 71 3.99 7.44 13.10
CA GLN A 71 2.85 7.70 13.98
C GLN A 71 3.18 7.41 15.45
N LYS A 72 3.84 6.27 15.71
CA LYS A 72 4.29 5.88 17.07
C LYS A 72 5.22 6.87 17.76
N VAL A 73 5.91 7.72 17.00
CA VAL A 73 6.80 8.76 17.53
C VAL A 73 6.10 10.11 17.57
N ILE A 74 5.21 10.38 16.63
CA ILE A 74 4.43 11.62 16.53
C ILE A 74 3.44 11.72 17.69
N ASP A 75 2.68 10.66 18.02
CA ASP A 75 1.64 10.72 19.07
C ASP A 75 2.24 11.09 20.44
N PRO A 76 3.31 10.43 20.94
CA PRO A 76 3.88 10.77 22.24
C PRO A 76 4.54 12.15 22.27
N LEU A 77 5.12 12.60 21.14
CA LEU A 77 5.70 13.94 21.04
C LEU A 77 4.63 15.03 21.05
N GLU A 78 3.49 14.77 20.42
CA GLU A 78 2.34 15.67 20.46
C GLU A 78 1.79 15.80 21.88
N ASP A 79 1.62 14.67 22.58
CA ASP A 79 1.10 14.67 23.95
C ASP A 79 2.04 15.42 24.89
N LEU A 80 3.36 15.19 24.78
CA LEU A 80 4.37 15.94 25.52
C LEU A 80 4.30 17.44 25.22
N TYR A 81 4.17 17.79 23.94
CA TYR A 81 4.10 19.19 23.53
C TYR A 81 2.85 19.89 24.09
N ARG A 82 1.69 19.23 23.99
CA ARG A 82 0.41 19.74 24.48
C ARG A 82 0.39 19.87 26.00
N ALA A 83 1.00 18.92 26.71
CA ALA A 83 1.12 18.97 28.17
C ALA A 83 2.07 20.08 28.65
N ALA A 84 3.19 20.29 27.94
CA ALA A 84 4.18 21.31 28.30
C ALA A 84 3.77 22.73 27.89
N TYR A 85 2.99 22.89 26.81
CA TYR A 85 2.63 24.20 26.24
C TYR A 85 1.13 24.31 25.88
N PRO A 86 0.24 24.46 26.88
CA PRO A 86 -1.22 24.41 26.66
C PRO A 86 -1.80 25.56 25.82
N SER A 87 -1.12 26.71 25.79
CA SER A 87 -1.57 27.95 25.14
C SER A 87 -0.79 28.28 23.85
N ALA A 88 0.02 27.34 23.35
CA ALA A 88 0.75 27.51 22.10
C ALA A 88 -0.15 27.19 20.90
N SER A 89 -0.83 28.21 20.37
CA SER A 89 -1.39 28.16 19.02
C SER A 89 -0.24 28.38 18.03
N GLU A 90 0.24 27.31 17.41
CA GLU A 90 1.17 27.42 16.29
C GLU A 90 0.41 27.22 14.98
N ASP A 91 0.51 28.19 14.07
CA ASP A 91 -0.32 28.25 12.87
C ASP A 91 -0.02 27.15 11.83
N ASP A 92 1.21 26.63 11.78
CA ASP A 92 1.64 25.70 10.71
C ASP A 92 1.35 24.21 11.01
N ILE A 93 1.37 23.80 12.27
CA ILE A 93 1.20 22.39 12.66
C ILE A 93 -0.23 21.89 12.39
N PRO A 94 -1.30 22.64 12.73
CA PRO A 94 -2.67 22.26 12.42
C PRO A 94 -2.89 22.12 10.91
N ALA A 95 -2.31 23.01 10.10
CA ALA A 95 -2.39 22.93 8.65
C ALA A 95 -1.72 21.65 8.11
N LEU A 96 -0.50 21.33 8.58
CA LEU A 96 0.18 20.08 8.20
C LEU A 96 -0.63 18.84 8.59
N LYS A 97 -1.25 18.83 9.79
CA LYS A 97 -2.09 17.72 10.23
C LYS A 97 -3.35 17.58 9.39
N ALA A 98 -4.02 18.68 9.05
CA ALA A 98 -5.16 18.65 8.16
C ALA A 98 -4.77 18.01 6.81
N THR A 99 -3.65 18.44 6.21
CA THR A 99 -3.17 17.84 4.96
C THR A 99 -2.83 16.35 5.09
N LEU A 100 -2.35 15.90 6.25
CA LEU A 100 -2.05 14.48 6.51
C LEU A 100 -3.33 13.64 6.61
N GLU A 101 -4.38 14.16 7.27
CA GLU A 101 -5.67 13.48 7.34
C GLU A 101 -6.36 13.43 5.97
N ASP A 102 -6.23 14.47 5.16
CA ASP A 102 -6.72 14.48 3.77
C ASP A 102 -6.01 13.40 2.94
N LEU A 103 -4.67 13.36 2.98
CA LEU A 103 -3.87 12.37 2.26
C LEU A 103 -4.16 10.94 2.72
N LYS A 104 -4.34 10.72 4.02
CA LYS A 104 -4.74 9.43 4.58
C LYS A 104 -6.10 9.00 4.07
N THR A 105 -7.06 9.91 4.03
CA THR A 105 -8.40 9.66 3.49
C THR A 105 -8.32 9.28 2.01
N GLU A 106 -7.50 10.01 1.24
CA GLU A 106 -7.27 9.74 -0.17
C GLU A 106 -6.62 8.36 -0.41
N VAL A 107 -5.60 8.00 0.38
CA VAL A 107 -4.96 6.67 0.31
C VAL A 107 -5.97 5.56 0.57
N VAL A 108 -6.82 5.70 1.59
CA VAL A 108 -7.87 4.72 1.89
C VAL A 108 -8.84 4.62 0.73
N GLN A 109 -9.27 5.76 0.18
CA GLN A 109 -10.18 5.78 -0.96
C GLN A 109 -9.56 5.05 -2.18
N ARG A 110 -8.37 5.45 -2.62
CA ARG A 110 -7.71 4.84 -3.79
C ARG A 110 -7.43 3.35 -3.58
N ASN A 111 -6.99 2.94 -2.39
CA ASN A 111 -6.80 1.52 -2.08
C ASN A 111 -8.12 0.73 -2.16
N THR A 112 -9.23 1.29 -1.66
CA THR A 112 -10.54 0.63 -1.78
C THR A 112 -11.02 0.53 -3.23
N GLU A 113 -10.71 1.52 -4.07
CA GLU A 113 -11.00 1.49 -5.51
C GLU A 113 -10.17 0.41 -6.21
N ASN A 114 -8.85 0.35 -5.97
CA ASN A 114 -7.97 -0.67 -6.52
C ASN A 114 -8.41 -2.08 -6.10
N ARG A 115 -8.81 -2.27 -4.83
CA ARG A 115 -9.34 -3.55 -4.35
C ARG A 115 -10.63 -3.95 -5.05
N LYS A 116 -11.51 -3.01 -5.39
CA LYS A 116 -12.72 -3.29 -6.18
C LYS A 116 -12.37 -3.67 -7.62
N LEU A 117 -11.46 -2.93 -8.24
CA LEU A 117 -11.00 -3.18 -9.60
C LEU A 117 -10.35 -4.56 -9.73
N LEU A 118 -9.46 -4.93 -8.80
CA LEU A 118 -8.83 -6.25 -8.77
C LEU A 118 -9.87 -7.37 -8.66
N LYS A 119 -10.90 -7.21 -7.80
CA LYS A 119 -11.99 -8.20 -7.70
C LYS A 119 -12.75 -8.36 -9.01
N GLN A 120 -13.06 -7.26 -9.70
CA GLN A 120 -13.73 -7.30 -11.00
C GLN A 120 -12.87 -8.01 -12.06
N ARG A 121 -11.56 -7.70 -12.11
CA ARG A 121 -10.61 -8.38 -13.00
C ARG A 121 -10.54 -9.88 -12.74
N MET A 122 -10.43 -10.28 -11.47
CA MET A 122 -10.40 -11.70 -11.08
C MET A 122 -11.68 -12.44 -11.49
N GLU A 123 -12.84 -11.80 -11.39
CA GLU A 123 -14.10 -12.42 -11.81
C GLU A 123 -14.19 -12.58 -13.33
N MET A 124 -13.73 -11.60 -14.10
CA MET A 124 -13.62 -11.73 -15.55
C MET A 124 -12.68 -12.87 -15.96
N LEU A 125 -11.50 -12.97 -15.32
CA LEU A 125 -10.57 -14.08 -15.57
C LEU A 125 -11.17 -15.44 -15.21
N ARG A 126 -11.96 -15.54 -14.12
CA ARG A 126 -12.69 -16.78 -13.80
C ARG A 126 -13.68 -17.14 -14.90
N HIS A 127 -14.44 -16.17 -15.38
CA HIS A 127 -15.36 -16.40 -16.50
C HIS A 127 -14.64 -16.80 -17.78
N GLU A 128 -13.51 -16.17 -18.10
CA GLU A 128 -12.66 -16.57 -19.23
C GLU A 128 -12.20 -18.02 -19.07
N ILE A 129 -11.63 -18.41 -17.93
CA ILE A 129 -11.22 -19.80 -17.64
C ILE A 129 -12.41 -20.77 -17.77
N MET A 130 -13.59 -20.43 -17.25
CA MET A 130 -14.78 -21.26 -17.35
C MET A 130 -15.31 -21.39 -18.78
N SER A 131 -15.15 -20.34 -19.59
CA SER A 131 -15.53 -20.32 -21.00
C SER A 131 -14.52 -21.03 -21.90
N VAL A 132 -13.28 -21.21 -21.44
CA VAL A 132 -12.29 -22.12 -22.03
C VAL A 132 -12.72 -23.56 -21.76
N ASN A 133 -13.79 -23.97 -22.44
CA ASN A 133 -14.28 -25.33 -22.44
C ASN A 133 -13.46 -26.10 -23.48
N ASN A 134 -12.59 -27.02 -23.03
CA ASN A 134 -11.68 -27.75 -23.92
C ASN A 134 -12.49 -28.53 -24.99
N PRO A 135 -12.45 -28.14 -26.28
CA PRO A 135 -13.22 -28.79 -27.34
C PRO A 135 -12.77 -30.23 -27.62
N TYR A 136 -11.65 -30.65 -27.03
CA TYR A 136 -11.08 -31.99 -27.12
C TYR A 136 -11.26 -32.81 -25.83
N ALA A 137 -11.79 -32.25 -24.73
CA ALA A 137 -11.99 -32.99 -23.48
C ALA A 137 -12.96 -34.17 -23.62
N LYS A 138 -13.86 -34.13 -24.60
CA LYS A 138 -14.80 -35.23 -24.93
C LYS A 138 -14.34 -36.10 -26.11
N LYS A 139 -13.23 -35.75 -26.78
CA LYS A 139 -12.73 -36.50 -27.93
C LYS A 139 -11.62 -37.43 -27.45
N LYS A 140 -11.91 -38.75 -27.39
CA LYS A 140 -10.90 -39.79 -27.22
C LYS A 140 -9.86 -39.60 -28.33
N SER A 141 -8.58 -39.38 -28.01
CA SER A 141 -7.56 -39.17 -29.04
C SER A 141 -7.43 -40.43 -29.89
N VAL A 142 -7.15 -40.28 -31.18
CA VAL A 142 -7.02 -41.41 -32.13
C VAL A 142 -5.89 -42.36 -31.72
N TYR A 143 -4.92 -41.86 -30.93
CA TYR A 143 -3.82 -42.63 -30.39
C TYR A 143 -4.07 -43.21 -28.99
N ALA A 144 -5.17 -42.85 -28.31
CA ALA A 144 -5.50 -43.42 -27.00
C ALA A 144 -5.92 -44.89 -27.06
N ASP A 145 -6.22 -45.40 -28.26
CA ASP A 145 -6.54 -46.81 -28.53
C ASP A 145 -5.39 -47.56 -29.21
N ALA A 146 -4.30 -46.87 -29.58
CA ALA A 146 -3.16 -47.44 -30.27
C ALA A 146 -2.13 -47.94 -29.25
N GLY A 147 -2.38 -49.09 -28.62
CA GLY A 147 -1.36 -49.69 -27.76
C GLY A 147 -1.73 -50.90 -26.91
N ASP A 148 -2.59 -51.82 -27.38
CA ASP A 148 -2.31 -53.23 -27.05
C ASP A 148 -1.17 -53.63 -27.99
N ALA A 149 0.06 -53.54 -27.48
CA ALA A 149 1.26 -53.87 -28.22
C ALA A 149 1.30 -55.39 -28.44
N GLY A 150 0.60 -55.86 -29.47
CA GLY A 150 0.70 -57.22 -29.96
C GLY A 150 2.14 -57.52 -30.34
N LEU A 151 2.80 -58.37 -29.55
CA LEU A 151 4.16 -58.85 -29.75
C LEU A 151 4.29 -59.42 -31.18
N VAL A 152 4.98 -58.71 -32.07
CA VAL A 152 5.29 -59.20 -33.41
C VAL A 152 6.51 -60.10 -33.31
N ASP A 153 6.29 -61.42 -33.32
CA ASP A 153 7.36 -62.41 -33.39
C ASP A 153 7.90 -62.48 -34.83
N ILE A 154 9.11 -61.97 -35.04
CA ILE A 154 9.78 -61.97 -36.33
C ILE A 154 10.64 -63.24 -36.39
N LYS A 155 10.16 -64.26 -37.12
CA LYS A 155 10.96 -65.47 -37.35
C LYS A 155 12.01 -65.22 -38.42
N GLY A 156 13.27 -65.46 -38.04
CA GLY A 156 14.42 -65.54 -38.94
C GLY A 156 14.50 -66.88 -39.67
#